data_AF-A0A353LML9-F1
#
_entry.id   AF-A0A353LML9-F1
#
_cell.length_a   1.000
_cell.length_b   1.000
_cell.length_c   1.000
_cell.angle_alpha   90.00
_cell.angle_beta   90.00
_cell.angle_gamma   90.00
#
_symmetry.space_group_name_H-M   'P 1'
#
loop_
_entity.id
_entity.type
_entity.pdbx_description
1 polymer ?
#
loop_
_entity_poly.entity_id
_entity_poly.type
_entity_poly.pdbx_seq_one_letter_code
_entity_poly.pdbx_strand_id
1 'polypeptide(L)'
;MSVSMVAEDEIYDTPLDQIDVSHPKHFKRDTIGAYFKRLREEDPVHYCAEGHSGAYWSVTKFNDIVRVDTDHKTFSSDSTLGGISLDGPSERERATGARTDAPDLGLSMFIAMDPPKHDE
;
A
#
# COMPACT_ATOMS: atom_id res chain seq x y z
N MET A 1 6.09 -10.02 32.19
CA MET A 1 6.54 -9.39 30.93
C MET A 1 5.34 -8.64 30.35
N SER A 2 5.55 -7.44 29.81
CA SER A 2 4.45 -6.65 29.22
C SER A 2 3.97 -7.32 27.93
N VAL A 3 2.65 -7.31 27.67
CA VAL A 3 2.03 -7.84 26.44
C VAL A 3 2.68 -7.26 25.18
N SER A 4 3.18 -6.03 25.25
CA SER A 4 3.87 -5.32 24.17
C SER A 4 5.21 -5.97 23.79
N MET A 5 5.99 -6.46 24.76
CA MET A 5 7.31 -7.07 24.50
C MET A 5 7.18 -8.45 23.85
N VAL A 6 6.18 -9.24 24.28
CA VAL A 6 5.93 -10.57 23.70
C VAL A 6 5.52 -10.47 22.22
N ALA A 7 4.77 -9.43 21.86
CA ALA A 7 4.39 -9.19 20.47
C ALA A 7 5.57 -8.74 19.59
N GLU A 8 6.59 -8.07 20.13
CA GLU A 8 7.78 -7.70 19.38
C GLU A 8 8.65 -8.93 19.09
N ASP A 9 8.91 -9.80 20.08
CA ASP A 9 9.70 -11.03 19.86
C ASP A 9 9.08 -11.92 18.77
N GLU A 10 7.75 -12.12 18.79
CA GLU A 10 7.04 -12.88 17.74
C GLU A 10 7.22 -12.25 16.34
N ILE A 11 7.27 -10.92 16.26
CA ILE A 11 7.49 -10.21 14.99
C ILE A 11 8.90 -10.46 14.48
N TYR A 12 9.92 -10.43 15.34
CA TYR A 12 11.31 -10.66 14.94
C TYR A 12 11.62 -12.14 14.63
N ASP A 13 10.87 -13.07 15.21
CA ASP A 13 10.95 -14.50 14.90
C ASP A 13 10.31 -14.88 13.55
N THR A 14 9.40 -14.03 13.03
CA THR A 14 8.75 -14.28 11.74
C THR A 14 9.77 -14.11 10.59
N PRO A 15 9.89 -15.01 9.62
CA PRO A 15 10.74 -14.78 8.44
C PRO A 15 10.31 -13.53 7.67
N LEU A 16 11.27 -12.74 7.14
CA LEU A 16 10.98 -11.47 6.45
C LEU A 16 10.01 -11.67 5.29
N ASP A 17 10.19 -12.73 4.50
CA ASP A 17 9.34 -13.11 3.36
C ASP A 17 7.91 -13.50 3.72
N GLN A 18 7.61 -13.68 5.01
CA GLN A 18 6.27 -13.98 5.54
C GLN A 18 5.61 -12.74 6.17
N ILE A 19 6.26 -11.58 6.14
CA ILE A 19 5.69 -10.35 6.68
C ILE A 19 4.66 -9.79 5.70
N ASP A 20 3.39 -9.86 6.09
CA ASP A 20 2.28 -9.19 5.40
C ASP A 20 1.74 -8.04 6.25
N VAL A 21 2.14 -6.81 5.92
CA VAL A 21 1.67 -5.59 6.60
C VAL A 21 0.30 -5.10 6.11
N SER A 22 -0.26 -5.69 5.06
CA SER A 22 -1.58 -5.30 4.52
C SER A 22 -2.74 -5.80 5.40
N HIS A 23 -2.50 -6.82 6.23
CA HIS A 23 -3.58 -7.44 7.00
C HIS A 23 -4.17 -6.48 8.06
N PRO A 24 -5.49 -6.19 8.03
CA PRO A 24 -6.13 -5.21 8.93
C PRO A 24 -5.99 -5.50 10.44
N LYS A 25 -5.65 -6.74 10.80
CA LYS A 25 -5.45 -7.17 12.20
C LYS A 25 -4.33 -6.39 12.89
N HIS A 26 -3.30 -5.97 12.15
CA HIS A 26 -2.15 -5.26 12.69
C HIS A 26 -2.51 -3.83 13.12
N PHE A 27 -3.40 -3.19 12.37
CA PHE A 27 -3.98 -1.89 12.73
C PHE A 27 -4.93 -2.03 13.91
N LYS A 28 -5.83 -3.03 13.89
CA LYS A 28 -6.78 -3.28 14.99
C LYS A 28 -6.08 -3.52 16.34
N ARG A 29 -4.90 -4.15 16.32
CA ARG A 29 -4.12 -4.48 17.51
C ARG A 29 -3.03 -3.45 17.84
N ASP A 30 -2.92 -2.38 17.05
CA ASP A 30 -1.88 -1.36 17.17
C ASP A 30 -0.44 -1.91 17.18
N THR A 31 -0.20 -3.00 16.42
CA THR A 31 1.12 -3.64 16.32
C THR A 31 1.88 -3.24 15.05
N ILE A 32 1.23 -2.52 14.13
CA ILE A 32 1.76 -2.21 12.80
C ILE A 32 3.09 -1.44 12.85
N GLY A 33 3.29 -0.60 13.87
CA GLY A 33 4.53 0.16 14.06
C GLY A 33 5.77 -0.73 14.24
N ALA A 34 5.64 -1.87 14.91
CA ALA A 34 6.74 -2.81 15.12
C ALA A 34 7.14 -3.54 13.83
N TYR A 35 6.17 -3.97 13.02
CA TYR A 35 6.43 -4.52 11.68
C TYR A 35 7.17 -3.51 10.81
N PHE A 36 6.69 -2.27 10.73
CA PHE A 36 7.36 -1.25 9.93
C PHE A 36 8.72 -0.85 10.47
N LYS A 37 8.94 -0.89 11.80
CA LYS A 37 10.27 -0.67 12.38
C LYS A 37 11.25 -1.72 11.86
N ARG A 38 10.87 -3.00 11.94
CA ARG A 38 11.70 -4.10 11.46
C ARG A 38 11.99 -4.00 9.96
N LEU A 39 10.96 -3.77 9.14
CA LEU A 39 11.15 -3.60 7.69
C LEU A 39 12.10 -2.44 7.37
N ARG A 40 12.00 -1.30 8.05
CA ARG A 40 12.95 -0.18 7.82
C ARG A 40 14.40 -0.54 8.16
N GLU A 41 14.61 -1.42 9.13
CA GLU A 41 15.93 -1.85 9.60
C GLU A 41 16.52 -2.94 8.70
N GLU A 42 15.72 -3.93 8.31
CA GLU A 42 16.19 -5.16 7.65
C GLU A 42 15.88 -5.24 6.14
N ASP A 43 14.71 -4.80 5.70
CA ASP A 43 14.26 -4.91 4.30
C ASP A 43 13.33 -3.74 3.91
N PRO A 44 13.89 -2.55 3.60
CA PRO A 44 13.10 -1.32 3.51
C PRO A 44 12.23 -1.22 2.25
N VAL A 45 12.52 -2.03 1.23
CA VAL A 45 11.77 -2.19 -0.02
C VAL A 45 11.36 -3.66 -0.11
N HIS A 46 10.34 -4.01 0.66
CA HIS A 46 9.97 -5.39 0.94
C HIS A 46 8.94 -5.90 -0.07
N TYR A 47 9.21 -7.07 -0.67
CA TYR A 47 8.25 -7.75 -1.54
C TYR A 47 7.45 -8.78 -0.77
N CYS A 48 6.13 -8.59 -0.73
CA CYS A 48 5.19 -9.55 -0.18
C CYS A 48 4.52 -10.29 -1.35
N ALA A 49 4.84 -11.59 -1.52
CA ALA A 49 4.33 -12.38 -2.64
C ALA A 49 2.89 -12.88 -2.42
N GLU A 50 2.52 -13.19 -1.18
CA GLU A 50 1.24 -13.80 -0.79
C GLU A 50 0.49 -12.92 0.23
N GLY A 51 0.42 -11.62 -0.03
CA GLY A 51 -0.28 -10.67 0.84
C GLY A 51 -1.80 -10.81 0.78
N HIS A 52 -2.50 -10.29 1.80
CA HIS A 52 -3.95 -10.25 1.87
C HIS A 52 -4.62 -9.65 0.61
N SER A 53 -3.99 -8.63 0.02
CA SER A 53 -4.43 -7.92 -1.19
C SER A 53 -3.77 -8.44 -2.49
N GLY A 54 -3.09 -9.59 -2.44
CA GLY A 54 -2.24 -10.09 -3.52
C GLY A 54 -0.77 -9.67 -3.35
N ALA A 55 0.03 -9.84 -4.41
CA ALA A 55 1.45 -9.53 -4.37
C ALA A 55 1.72 -8.01 -4.45
N TYR A 56 2.56 -7.47 -3.56
CA TYR A 56 2.85 -6.03 -3.52
C TYR A 56 4.24 -5.71 -2.95
N TRP A 57 4.66 -4.47 -3.13
CA TRP A 57 5.89 -3.92 -2.54
C TRP A 57 5.56 -2.93 -1.42
N SER A 58 6.23 -3.07 -0.28
CA SER A 58 6.19 -2.10 0.82
C SER A 58 7.45 -1.22 0.78
N VAL A 59 7.27 0.08 0.52
CA VAL A 59 8.35 1.07 0.61
C VAL A 59 8.24 1.77 1.96
N THR A 60 9.21 1.57 2.85
CA THR A 60 9.02 1.89 4.29
C THR A 60 9.89 3.04 4.81
N LYS A 61 10.87 3.51 4.03
CA LYS A 61 11.74 4.64 4.38
C LYS A 61 11.26 5.94 3.76
N PHE A 62 11.38 7.02 4.52
CA PHE A 62 10.93 8.36 4.12
C PHE A 62 11.49 8.79 2.75
N ASN A 63 12.81 8.73 2.56
CA ASN A 63 13.43 9.18 1.30
C ASN A 63 12.99 8.32 0.10
N ASP A 64 12.76 7.03 0.31
CA ASP A 64 12.33 6.11 -0.75
C ASP A 64 10.86 6.38 -1.12
N ILE A 65 10.02 6.68 -0.12
CA ILE A 65 8.63 7.13 -0.34
C ILE A 65 8.62 8.43 -1.15
N VAL A 66 9.41 9.44 -0.75
CA VAL A 66 9.51 10.71 -1.49
C VAL A 66 9.95 10.47 -2.94
N ARG A 67 10.92 9.58 -3.16
CA ARG A 67 11.36 9.22 -4.51
C ARG A 67 10.23 8.59 -5.34
N VAL A 68 9.49 7.64 -4.79
CA VAL A 68 8.38 6.97 -5.49
C VAL A 68 7.27 7.96 -5.80
N ASP A 69 6.87 8.76 -4.81
CA ASP A 69 5.78 9.73 -4.91
C ASP A 69 6.08 10.86 -5.92
N THR A 70 7.36 11.23 -6.08
CA THR A 70 7.78 12.25 -7.06
C THR A 70 8.03 11.71 -8.47
N ASP A 71 8.23 10.40 -8.64
CA ASP A 71 8.48 9.75 -9.94
C ASP A 71 7.22 9.09 -10.52
N HIS A 72 6.18 9.90 -10.71
CA HIS A 72 4.87 9.49 -11.24
C HIS A 72 4.93 8.88 -12.67
N LYS A 73 6.05 9.07 -13.39
CA LYS A 73 6.27 8.47 -14.71
C LYS A 73 6.63 6.99 -14.62
N THR A 74 7.36 6.62 -13.57
CA THR A 74 7.72 5.22 -13.29
C THR A 74 6.65 4.56 -12.43
N PHE A 75 6.08 5.30 -11.47
CA PHE A 75 5.08 4.81 -10.51
C PHE A 75 3.75 5.52 -10.72
N SER A 76 2.88 4.94 -11.55
CA SER A 76 1.61 5.55 -11.92
C SER A 76 0.52 5.30 -10.87
N SER A 77 -0.28 6.33 -10.62
CA SER A 77 -1.53 6.31 -9.86
C SER A 77 -2.76 6.11 -10.74
N ASP A 78 -2.58 5.92 -12.06
CA ASP A 78 -3.68 5.76 -13.01
C ASP A 78 -4.55 4.55 -12.64
N SER A 79 -5.85 4.80 -12.48
CA SER A 79 -6.84 3.75 -12.18
C SER A 79 -6.82 2.57 -13.16
N THR A 80 -6.44 2.79 -14.42
CA THR A 80 -6.32 1.74 -15.44
C THR A 80 -5.08 0.86 -15.26
N LEU A 81 -4.07 1.34 -14.55
CA LEU A 81 -2.79 0.66 -14.30
C LEU A 81 -2.67 0.07 -12.89
N GLY A 82 -3.71 0.18 -12.05
CA GLY A 82 -3.73 -0.37 -10.69
C GLY A 82 -4.17 0.63 -9.63
N GLY A 83 -4.22 1.91 -9.95
CA GLY A 83 -4.73 2.95 -9.06
C GLY A 83 -3.93 3.11 -7.76
N ILE A 84 -4.57 3.73 -6.78
CA ILE A 84 -3.95 4.11 -5.49
C ILE A 84 -4.34 3.19 -4.31
N SER A 85 -5.09 2.12 -4.57
CA SER A 85 -5.55 1.17 -3.54
C SER A 85 -4.82 -0.14 -3.65
N LEU A 86 -4.46 -0.74 -2.52
CA LEU A 86 -3.74 -2.02 -2.52
C LEU A 86 -4.59 -3.18 -3.06
N ASP A 87 -5.89 -3.18 -2.77
CA ASP A 87 -6.86 -4.14 -3.35
C ASP A 87 -7.11 -3.91 -4.85
N GLY A 88 -6.48 -2.88 -5.43
CA GLY A 88 -6.64 -2.48 -6.81
C GLY A 88 -8.04 -1.95 -7.13
N PRO A 89 -8.24 -1.56 -8.40
CA PRO A 89 -9.53 -1.11 -8.90
C PRO A 89 -10.47 -2.30 -9.12
N SER A 90 -11.75 -2.13 -8.78
CA SER A 90 -12.78 -3.12 -9.14
C SER A 90 -12.86 -3.30 -10.67
N GLU A 91 -13.40 -4.42 -11.16
CA GLU A 91 -13.57 -4.64 -12.62
C GLU A 91 -14.33 -3.50 -13.29
N ARG A 92 -15.31 -2.91 -12.58
CA ARG A 92 -16.06 -1.76 -13.06
C ARG A 92 -15.16 -0.54 -13.17
N GLU A 93 -14.31 -0.29 -12.19
CA GLU A 93 -13.39 0.84 -12.16
C GLU A 93 -12.33 0.74 -13.25
N ARG A 94 -11.87 -0.48 -13.56
CA ARG A 94 -10.99 -0.72 -14.72
C ARG A 94 -11.68 -0.41 -16.06
N ALA A 95 -12.97 -0.72 -16.17
CA ALA A 95 -13.74 -0.53 -17.38
C ALA A 95 -14.18 0.93 -17.59
N THR A 96 -14.46 1.67 -16.51
CA THR A 96 -15.05 3.02 -16.58
C THR A 96 -14.12 4.14 -16.11
N GLY A 97 -12.99 3.82 -15.45
CA GLY A 97 -12.13 4.79 -14.78
C GLY A 97 -12.76 5.43 -13.53
N ALA A 98 -13.92 4.92 -13.08
CA ALA A 98 -14.69 5.52 -11.98
C ALA A 98 -14.88 4.52 -10.83
N ARG A 99 -14.52 4.95 -9.60
CA ARG A 99 -14.63 4.16 -8.37
C ARG A 99 -16.08 3.75 -8.06
N THR A 100 -16.27 2.55 -7.54
CA THR A 100 -17.59 1.92 -7.29
C THR A 100 -18.19 2.36 -5.94
N ASP A 101 -17.34 2.76 -5.00
CA ASP A 101 -17.67 3.24 -3.65
C ASP A 101 -17.85 4.77 -3.58
N ALA A 102 -17.54 5.48 -4.66
CA ALA A 102 -17.91 6.88 -4.85
C ALA A 102 -19.26 6.93 -5.61
N PRO A 103 -20.37 7.34 -4.97
CA PRO A 103 -21.66 7.41 -5.64
C PRO A 103 -21.60 8.41 -6.79
N ASP A 104 -21.77 7.93 -8.02
CA ASP A 104 -22.13 8.60 -9.29
C ASP A 104 -21.87 10.11 -9.40
N LEU A 105 -20.72 10.54 -8.90
CA LEU A 105 -20.09 11.78 -9.26
C LEU A 105 -19.09 11.33 -10.29
N GLY A 106 -19.32 11.63 -11.57
CA GLY A 106 -18.39 11.43 -12.69
C GLY A 106 -17.06 12.19 -12.53
N LEU A 107 -16.60 12.38 -11.30
CA LEU A 107 -15.29 12.85 -10.93
C LEU A 107 -14.33 11.72 -11.27
N SER A 108 -13.78 11.79 -12.47
CA SER A 108 -12.40 11.36 -12.71
C SER A 108 -11.55 11.98 -11.60
N MET A 109 -11.29 11.21 -10.55
CA MET A 109 -10.63 11.70 -9.35
C MET A 109 -9.22 12.13 -9.76
N PHE A 110 -8.92 13.41 -9.59
CA PHE A 110 -7.63 14.02 -9.96
C PHE A 110 -6.42 13.22 -9.46
N ILE A 111 -6.56 12.60 -8.28
CA ILE A 111 -5.53 11.80 -7.61
C ILE A 111 -5.26 10.42 -8.25
N ALA A 112 -6.05 10.02 -9.26
CA ALA A 112 -5.96 8.73 -9.92
C ALA A 112 -5.67 8.86 -11.43
N MET A 113 -5.06 9.97 -11.85
CA MET A 113 -4.66 10.27 -13.22
C MET A 113 -3.22 10.78 -13.26
N ASP A 114 -2.38 10.22 -14.13
CA ASP A 114 -0.98 10.66 -14.30
C ASP A 114 -0.60 10.82 -15.80
N PRO A 115 -0.52 12.05 -16.34
CA PRO A 115 -0.81 13.34 -15.70
C PRO A 115 -2.32 13.60 -15.59
N PRO A 116 -2.76 14.40 -14.62
CA PRO A 116 -4.15 14.78 -14.50
C PRO A 116 -4.59 15.71 -15.63
N LYS A 117 -5.82 15.52 -16.12
CA LYS A 117 -6.44 16.43 -17.08
C LYS A 117 -6.87 17.70 -16.34
N HIS A 118 -6.42 18.84 -16.85
CA HIS A 118 -6.74 20.17 -16.31
C HIS A 118 -7.61 21.03 -17.23
N ASP A 119 -7.68 20.68 -18.51
CA ASP A 119 -8.29 21.52 -19.54
C ASP A 119 -9.55 20.85 -20.12
N GLU A 120 -10.70 21.36 -19.71
CA GLU A 120 -11.95 21.42 -20.49
C GLU A 120 -12.47 22.86 -20.51
#